data_AF-A0A6D2I6L6-F1
#
_entry.id   AF-A0A6D2I6L6-F1
#
_cell.length_a   1.000
_cell.length_b   1.000
_cell.length_c   1.000
_cell.angle_alpha   90.00
_cell.angle_beta   90.00
_cell.angle_gamma   90.00
#
_symmetry.space_group_name_H-M   'P 1'
#
loop_
_entity.id
_entity.type
_entity.pdbx_description
1 polymer ?
#
loop_
_entity_poly.entity_id
_entity_poly.type
_entity_poly.pdbx_seq_one_letter_code
_entity_poly.pdbx_strand_id
1 'polypeptide(L)'
;MRADYGKLNKKVRSIWECCELLNDVVDESDPDLDEPQIQHLLQSAEAIRKDYPDEDWLRLTALIHDLGKVITLPQFGGLPQWATVGDTFPVGCAFDESNVHHKYFLENTDFHNPAYNTKTGIYTEGCGLNNVMMSWGHDDYMYMVAKENGSTLPSAGLFIIRYHSFYPLHTAGEYVHLMNDADKENLKWLHIFK
;
A
#
# COMPACT_ATOMS: atom_id res chain seq x y z
N MET A 1 15.09 -0.28 2.92
CA MET A 1 14.09 -1.36 3.10
C MET A 1 13.75 -2.03 1.78
N ARG A 2 13.24 -1.29 0.79
CA ARG A 2 12.88 -1.82 -0.54
C ARG A 2 13.92 -2.74 -1.20
N ALA A 3 15.20 -2.35 -1.22
CA ALA A 3 16.26 -3.16 -1.82
C ALA A 3 16.53 -4.49 -1.07
N ASP A 4 16.26 -4.56 0.23
CA ASP A 4 16.43 -5.82 0.98
C ASP A 4 15.21 -6.73 0.82
N TYR A 5 14.01 -6.20 1.01
CA TYR A 5 12.77 -6.95 0.92
C TYR A 5 12.42 -7.35 -0.51
N GLY A 6 12.83 -6.57 -1.52
CA GLY A 6 12.67 -6.90 -2.93
C GLY A 6 13.45 -8.14 -3.38
N LYS A 7 14.35 -8.70 -2.55
CA LYS A 7 14.99 -10.01 -2.82
C LYS A 7 14.04 -11.19 -2.63
N LEU A 8 12.92 -10.98 -1.92
CA LEU A 8 11.87 -11.98 -1.65
C LEU A 8 12.39 -13.33 -1.14
N ASN A 9 13.44 -13.30 -0.32
CA ASN A 9 14.16 -14.49 0.15
C ASN A 9 13.91 -14.81 1.63
N LYS A 10 12.83 -14.27 2.22
CA LYS A 10 12.51 -14.51 3.64
C LYS A 10 11.88 -15.89 3.84
N LYS A 11 10.80 -16.20 3.12
CA LYS A 11 10.07 -17.49 3.16
C LYS A 11 9.32 -17.76 1.86
N VAL A 12 9.08 -19.04 1.55
CA VAL A 12 8.16 -19.51 0.51
C VAL A 12 6.90 -20.03 1.21
N ARG A 13 5.72 -19.52 0.81
CA ARG A 13 4.41 -19.86 1.36
C ARG A 13 3.33 -19.69 0.30
N SER A 14 2.22 -20.39 0.47
CA SER A 14 0.98 -20.15 -0.27
C SER A 14 0.23 -18.92 0.27
N ILE A 15 -0.72 -18.41 -0.52
CA ILE A 15 -1.60 -17.29 -0.12
C ILE A 15 -2.33 -17.61 1.19
N TRP A 16 -2.91 -18.81 1.31
CA TRP A 16 -3.69 -19.18 2.50
C TRP A 16 -2.81 -19.31 3.75
N GLU A 17 -1.61 -19.88 3.64
CA GLU A 17 -0.66 -19.89 4.75
C GLU A 17 -0.30 -18.46 5.20
N CYS A 18 -0.19 -17.50 4.28
CA CYS A 18 0.02 -16.10 4.63
C CYS A 18 -1.21 -15.47 5.30
N CYS A 19 -2.43 -15.80 4.88
CA CYS A 19 -3.65 -15.39 5.57
C CYS A 19 -3.67 -15.91 7.02
N GLU A 20 -3.36 -17.20 7.23
CA GLU A 20 -3.32 -17.81 8.57
C GLU A 20 -2.27 -17.15 9.47
N LEU A 21 -1.12 -16.73 8.93
CA LEU A 21 -0.11 -15.99 9.67
C LEU A 21 -0.59 -14.63 10.17
N LEU A 22 -1.52 -13.98 9.45
CA LEU A 22 -2.11 -12.71 9.88
C LEU A 22 -3.17 -12.87 10.98
N ASN A 23 -3.44 -14.09 11.44
CA ASN A 23 -4.21 -14.30 12.67
C ASN A 23 -3.48 -13.79 13.92
N ASP A 24 -2.15 -13.67 13.87
CA ASP A 24 -1.31 -13.19 14.98
C ASP A 24 -0.96 -11.68 14.86
N VAL A 25 -1.57 -10.97 13.90
CA VAL A 25 -1.29 -9.55 13.63
C VAL A 25 -2.55 -8.72 13.85
N VAL A 26 -2.44 -7.71 14.70
CA VAL A 26 -3.42 -6.64 14.89
C VAL A 26 -2.75 -5.34 14.42
N ASP A 27 -3.47 -4.54 13.64
CA ASP A 27 -2.94 -3.33 13.04
C ASP A 27 -3.13 -2.13 13.96
N GLU A 28 -2.04 -1.59 14.47
CA GLU A 28 -2.05 -0.46 15.41
C GLU A 28 -2.40 0.89 14.76
N SER A 29 -2.38 0.96 13.42
CA SER A 29 -2.73 2.17 12.68
C SER A 29 -4.21 2.30 12.38
N ASP A 30 -4.95 1.19 12.46
CA ASP A 30 -6.36 1.14 12.15
C ASP A 30 -7.19 1.57 13.38
N PRO A 31 -7.95 2.69 13.31
CA PRO A 31 -8.76 3.14 14.43
C PRO A 31 -10.06 2.35 14.61
N ASP A 32 -10.45 1.54 13.62
CA ASP A 32 -11.75 0.88 13.54
C ASP A 32 -11.67 -0.64 13.79
N LEU A 33 -10.46 -1.24 13.69
CA LEU A 33 -10.23 -2.69 13.80
C LEU A 33 -9.33 -3.07 14.99
N ASP A 34 -9.92 -3.78 15.96
CA ASP A 34 -9.20 -4.50 17.02
C ASP A 34 -9.02 -6.01 16.73
N GLU A 35 -9.52 -6.44 15.56
CA GLU A 35 -9.60 -7.85 15.16
C GLU A 35 -8.32 -8.33 14.46
N PRO A 36 -8.00 -9.64 14.50
CA PRO A 36 -6.91 -10.21 13.71
C PRO A 36 -7.06 -9.89 12.23
N GLN A 37 -5.94 -9.56 11.58
CA GLN A 37 -5.91 -9.15 10.17
C GLN A 37 -6.51 -10.18 9.20
N ILE A 38 -6.46 -11.48 9.50
CA ILE A 38 -7.16 -12.50 8.69
C ILE A 38 -8.68 -12.25 8.58
N GLN A 39 -9.32 -11.74 9.64
CA GLN A 39 -10.76 -11.46 9.62
C GLN A 39 -11.07 -10.33 8.64
N HIS A 40 -10.28 -9.26 8.69
CA HIS A 40 -10.36 -8.15 7.75
C HIS A 40 -10.22 -8.63 6.29
N LEU A 41 -9.21 -9.44 5.96
CA LEU A 41 -9.05 -10.00 4.61
C LEU A 41 -10.32 -10.72 4.10
N LEU A 42 -10.91 -11.55 4.96
CA LEU A 42 -12.11 -12.33 4.64
C LEU A 42 -13.33 -11.43 4.51
N GLN A 43 -13.48 -10.42 5.38
CA GLN A 43 -14.57 -9.45 5.34
C GLN A 43 -14.50 -8.62 4.05
N SER A 44 -13.33 -8.07 3.70
CA SER A 44 -13.14 -7.31 2.45
C SER A 44 -13.45 -8.17 1.23
N ALA A 45 -12.94 -9.40 1.18
CA ALA A 45 -13.21 -10.32 0.07
C ALA A 45 -14.68 -10.70 -0.06
N GLU A 46 -15.39 -10.93 1.06
CA GLU A 46 -16.82 -11.25 1.02
C GLU A 46 -17.70 -10.04 0.68
N ALA A 47 -17.32 -8.83 1.12
CA ALA A 47 -17.99 -7.60 0.71
C ALA A 47 -17.89 -7.40 -0.81
N ILE A 48 -16.69 -7.50 -1.38
CA ILE A 48 -16.49 -7.40 -2.83
C ILE A 48 -17.24 -8.51 -3.57
N ARG A 49 -17.23 -9.76 -3.08
CA ARG A 49 -17.98 -10.86 -3.70
C ARG A 49 -19.48 -10.54 -3.78
N LYS A 50 -20.02 -9.87 -2.76
CA LYS A 50 -21.44 -9.54 -2.67
C LYS A 50 -21.81 -8.39 -3.61
N ASP A 51 -21.01 -7.34 -3.62
CA ASP A 51 -21.34 -6.08 -4.31
C ASP A 51 -20.87 -6.08 -5.78
N TYR A 52 -19.82 -6.86 -6.09
CA TYR A 52 -19.23 -7.01 -7.43
C TYR A 52 -19.06 -8.50 -7.81
N PRO A 53 -20.17 -9.26 -7.93
CA PRO A 53 -20.13 -10.72 -8.10
C PRO A 53 -19.44 -11.20 -9.39
N ASP A 54 -19.37 -10.36 -10.41
CA ASP A 54 -18.75 -10.67 -11.70
C ASP A 54 -17.26 -10.29 -11.77
N GLU A 55 -16.71 -9.63 -10.73
CA GLU A 55 -15.32 -9.16 -10.67
C GLU A 55 -14.47 -10.07 -9.77
N ASP A 56 -14.24 -11.31 -10.21
CA ASP A 56 -13.51 -12.35 -9.46
C ASP A 56 -12.08 -11.93 -9.07
N TRP A 57 -11.37 -11.24 -9.95
CA TRP A 57 -10.04 -10.69 -9.71
C TRP A 57 -10.06 -9.63 -8.60
N LEU A 58 -11.14 -8.84 -8.48
CA LEU A 58 -11.27 -7.82 -7.46
C LEU A 58 -11.50 -8.47 -6.09
N ARG A 59 -12.29 -9.56 -6.05
CA ARG A 59 -12.45 -10.37 -4.84
C ARG A 59 -11.12 -10.94 -4.37
N LEU A 60 -10.32 -11.50 -5.29
CA LEU A 60 -8.98 -12.00 -4.94
C LEU A 60 -8.07 -10.87 -4.47
N THR A 61 -8.12 -9.72 -5.14
CA THR A 61 -7.36 -8.52 -4.76
C THR A 61 -7.69 -8.12 -3.31
N ALA A 62 -8.96 -8.10 -2.93
CA ALA A 62 -9.41 -7.84 -1.57
C ALA A 62 -8.93 -8.89 -0.56
N LEU A 63 -8.87 -10.17 -0.93
CA LEU A 63 -8.33 -11.18 -0.03
C LEU A 63 -6.83 -10.99 0.25
N ILE A 64 -6.06 -10.45 -0.71
CA ILE A 64 -4.60 -10.45 -0.63
C ILE A 64 -3.97 -9.08 -0.38
N HIS A 65 -4.73 -7.98 -0.45
CA HIS A 65 -4.20 -6.61 -0.39
C HIS A 65 -3.27 -6.39 0.80
N ASP A 66 -3.68 -6.87 1.97
CA ASP A 66 -2.99 -6.70 3.24
C ASP A 66 -1.99 -7.81 3.60
N LEU A 67 -1.79 -8.81 2.72
CA LEU A 67 -0.80 -9.87 2.98
C LEU A 67 0.63 -9.35 3.09
N GLY A 68 0.90 -8.12 2.68
CA GLY A 68 2.19 -7.49 2.92
C GLY A 68 2.50 -7.28 4.41
N LYS A 69 1.48 -7.25 5.28
CA LYS A 69 1.62 -7.08 6.73
C LYS A 69 2.38 -8.23 7.40
N VAL A 70 2.61 -9.36 6.71
CA VAL A 70 3.45 -10.46 7.22
C VAL A 70 4.87 -10.03 7.58
N ILE A 71 5.37 -8.90 7.06
CA ILE A 71 6.71 -8.38 7.39
C ILE A 71 6.85 -7.90 8.84
N THR A 72 5.74 -7.71 9.57
CA THR A 72 5.74 -7.50 11.04
C THR A 72 6.17 -8.75 11.81
N LEU A 73 6.03 -9.94 11.21
CA LEU A 73 6.32 -11.19 11.88
C LEU A 73 7.84 -11.46 11.91
N PRO A 74 8.40 -11.99 13.02
CA PRO A 74 9.84 -12.23 13.15
C PRO A 74 10.44 -13.05 12.00
N GLN A 75 9.71 -14.03 11.50
CA GLN A 75 10.13 -14.91 10.40
C GLN A 75 10.19 -14.22 9.02
N PHE A 76 9.64 -13.00 8.89
CA PHE A 76 9.75 -12.15 7.69
C PHE A 76 10.60 -10.90 7.92
N GLY A 77 11.15 -10.72 9.13
CA GLY A 77 12.07 -9.65 9.48
C GLY A 77 11.66 -8.82 10.69
N GLY A 78 10.41 -8.96 11.16
CA GLY A 78 9.96 -8.32 12.39
C GLY A 78 9.99 -6.80 12.33
N LEU A 79 9.57 -6.20 11.20
CA LEU A 79 9.54 -4.74 11.10
C LEU A 79 8.55 -4.15 12.10
N PRO A 80 8.85 -2.96 12.66
CA PRO A 80 7.88 -2.26 13.48
C PRO A 80 6.65 -1.88 12.63
N GLN A 81 5.49 -1.74 13.29
CA GLN A 81 4.23 -1.41 12.63
C GLN A 81 4.32 -0.13 11.78
N TRP A 82 4.95 0.93 12.27
CA TRP A 82 5.13 2.19 11.50
C TRP A 82 5.90 2.03 10.18
N ALA A 83 6.68 0.96 10.01
CA ALA A 83 7.40 0.63 8.78
C ALA A 83 6.69 -0.47 7.96
N THR A 84 5.43 -0.75 8.27
CA THR A 84 4.63 -1.84 7.68
C THR A 84 3.21 -1.41 7.36
N VAL A 85 2.48 -0.85 8.32
CA VAL A 85 1.05 -0.50 8.22
C VAL A 85 0.83 1.02 8.12
N GLY A 86 -0.42 1.42 7.93
CA GLY A 86 -0.86 2.81 7.92
C GLY A 86 -0.79 3.50 6.56
N ASP A 87 -1.36 4.70 6.51
CA ASP A 87 -1.42 5.53 5.31
C ASP A 87 -0.04 5.76 4.70
N THR A 88 0.03 5.67 3.37
CA THR A 88 1.24 5.92 2.60
C THR A 88 1.26 7.30 1.98
N PHE A 89 2.48 7.80 1.74
CA PHE A 89 2.73 9.10 1.11
C PHE A 89 4.02 9.06 0.29
N PRO A 90 4.17 9.90 -0.75
CA PRO A 90 5.42 10.05 -1.47
C PRO A 90 6.53 10.59 -0.58
N VAL A 91 7.71 9.99 -0.65
CA VAL A 91 8.94 10.55 -0.06
C VAL A 91 9.75 11.26 -1.13
N GLY A 92 10.64 12.18 -0.77
CA GLY A 92 11.46 12.91 -1.75
C GLY A 92 10.74 14.06 -2.48
N CYS A 93 9.51 14.39 -2.08
CA CYS A 93 8.82 15.66 -2.39
C CYS A 93 8.13 16.19 -1.13
N ALA A 94 7.52 17.38 -1.22
CA ALA A 94 6.89 18.03 -0.08
C ALA A 94 5.76 17.15 0.47
N PHE A 95 5.69 17.04 1.80
CA PHE A 95 4.60 16.35 2.49
C PHE A 95 3.37 17.26 2.52
N ASP A 96 2.30 16.80 1.89
CA ASP A 96 1.02 17.51 1.84
C ASP A 96 0.25 17.45 3.16
N GLU A 97 -0.48 18.51 3.50
CA GLU A 97 -1.25 18.64 4.74
C GLU A 97 -2.38 17.60 4.89
N SER A 98 -2.78 16.96 3.78
CA SER A 98 -3.72 15.84 3.78
C SER A 98 -3.16 14.54 4.39
N ASN A 99 -1.84 14.43 4.56
CA ASN A 99 -1.24 13.30 5.27
C ASN A 99 -1.71 13.27 6.74
N VAL A 100 -2.17 12.11 7.22
CA VAL A 100 -2.62 11.96 8.61
C VAL A 100 -1.51 12.36 9.58
N HIS A 101 -1.88 13.15 10.58
CA HIS A 101 -0.97 13.73 11.57
C HIS A 101 0.21 14.53 10.98
N HIS A 102 -0.03 15.28 9.90
CA HIS A 102 0.96 16.13 9.20
C HIS A 102 1.93 16.91 10.12
N LYS A 103 1.46 17.41 11.27
CA LYS A 103 2.28 18.10 12.28
C LYS A 103 3.58 17.37 12.67
N TYR A 104 3.61 16.04 12.65
CA TYR A 104 4.82 15.27 13.01
C TYR A 104 5.86 15.23 11.89
N PHE A 105 5.49 15.58 10.65
CA PHE A 105 6.44 15.64 9.54
C PHE A 105 7.45 16.77 9.70
N LEU A 106 7.17 17.79 10.52
CA LEU A 106 8.13 18.86 10.87
C LEU A 106 9.42 18.30 11.49
N GLU A 107 9.35 17.14 12.14
CA GLU A 107 10.50 16.47 12.76
C GLU A 107 11.26 15.57 11.77
N ASN A 108 10.71 15.32 10.58
CA ASN A 108 11.37 14.56 9.54
C ASN A 108 12.49 15.40 8.91
N THR A 109 13.70 14.84 8.81
CA THR A 109 14.87 15.52 8.23
C THR A 109 14.64 15.97 6.78
N ASP A 110 13.76 15.31 6.05
CA ASP A 110 13.43 15.64 4.65
C ASP A 110 12.49 16.85 4.53
N PHE A 111 11.76 17.21 5.59
CA PHE A 111 10.79 18.32 5.55
C PHE A 111 11.44 19.66 5.23
N HIS A 112 12.62 19.92 5.79
CA HIS A 112 13.38 21.14 5.56
C HIS A 112 14.47 20.98 4.49
N ASN A 113 14.57 19.82 3.84
CA ASN A 113 15.58 19.57 2.83
C ASN A 113 15.20 20.31 1.52
N PRO A 114 16.03 21.26 1.01
CA PRO A 114 15.72 22.00 -0.21
C PRO A 114 15.53 21.13 -1.46
N ALA A 115 16.07 19.91 -1.48
CA ALA A 115 15.88 18.97 -2.57
C ALA A 115 14.47 18.34 -2.57
N TYR A 116 13.81 18.27 -1.41
CA TYR A 116 12.58 17.51 -1.22
C TYR A 116 11.40 18.41 -0.84
N ASN A 117 11.62 19.59 -0.27
CA ASN A 117 10.56 20.46 0.24
C ASN A 117 9.78 21.25 -0.83
N THR A 118 9.87 20.86 -2.10
CA THR A 118 9.09 21.44 -3.20
C THR A 118 7.99 20.48 -3.65
N LYS A 119 6.97 21.00 -4.36
CA LYS A 119 5.81 20.22 -4.80
C LYS A 119 6.17 18.92 -5.54
N THR A 120 7.23 18.94 -6.35
CA THR A 120 7.71 17.76 -7.07
C THR A 120 8.98 17.16 -6.48
N GLY A 121 9.76 17.92 -5.69
CA GLY A 121 11.02 17.45 -5.13
C GLY A 121 11.93 16.85 -6.19
N ILE A 122 12.28 15.57 -6.03
CA ILE A 122 13.11 14.81 -6.99
C ILE A 122 12.37 14.32 -8.24
N TYR A 123 11.04 14.47 -8.29
CA TYR A 123 10.20 13.94 -9.36
C TYR A 123 9.96 14.96 -10.47
N THR A 124 9.56 14.46 -11.64
CA THR A 124 8.98 15.27 -12.71
C THR A 124 7.46 15.16 -12.68
N GLU A 125 6.78 16.23 -13.06
CA GLU A 125 5.31 16.23 -13.21
C GLU A 125 4.88 15.15 -14.22
N GLY A 126 3.82 14.41 -13.89
CA GLY A 126 3.30 13.31 -14.71
C GLY A 126 4.25 12.12 -14.88
N CYS A 127 5.27 11.96 -14.02
CA CYS A 127 6.20 10.83 -14.11
C CYS A 127 5.53 9.46 -13.96
N GLY A 128 4.35 9.42 -13.36
CA GLY A 128 3.62 8.22 -13.04
C GLY A 128 4.00 7.66 -11.68
N LEU A 129 3.01 7.19 -10.92
CA LEU A 129 3.21 6.73 -9.55
C LEU A 129 4.20 5.56 -9.44
N ASN A 130 4.33 4.75 -10.50
CA ASN A 130 5.33 3.70 -10.54
C ASN A 130 6.79 4.19 -10.43
N ASN A 131 7.04 5.47 -10.76
CA ASN A 131 8.33 6.14 -10.65
C ASN A 131 8.45 6.98 -9.37
N VAL A 132 7.41 7.01 -8.53
CA VAL A 132 7.41 7.69 -7.24
C VAL A 132 7.82 6.71 -6.15
N MET A 133 8.74 7.14 -5.28
CA MET A 133 9.05 6.39 -4.07
C MET A 133 7.99 6.69 -3.03
N MET A 134 7.21 5.68 -2.67
CA MET A 134 6.26 5.76 -1.57
C MET A 134 6.96 5.46 -0.23
N SER A 135 6.41 5.93 0.87
CA SER A 135 6.74 5.45 2.21
C SER A 135 6.66 3.92 2.23
N TRP A 136 7.66 3.28 2.83
CA TRP A 136 7.78 1.82 2.81
C TRP A 136 6.72 1.16 3.71
N GLY A 137 6.03 0.14 3.19
CA GLY A 137 5.02 -0.59 3.92
C GLY A 137 4.51 -1.83 3.16
N HIS A 138 3.38 -2.36 3.63
CA HIS A 138 2.74 -3.57 3.12
C HIS A 138 2.31 -3.43 1.65
N ASP A 139 1.84 -2.26 1.20
CA ASP A 139 1.48 -2.00 -0.20
C ASP A 139 2.62 -2.32 -1.18
N ASP A 140 3.77 -1.63 -1.07
CA ASP A 140 4.89 -1.80 -2.01
C ASP A 140 5.52 -3.19 -1.87
N TYR A 141 5.54 -3.76 -0.65
CA TYR A 141 6.01 -5.13 -0.44
C TYR A 141 5.09 -6.16 -1.13
N MET A 142 3.77 -6.09 -0.91
CA MET A 142 2.82 -7.03 -1.50
C MET A 142 2.74 -6.88 -3.02
N TYR A 143 2.85 -5.65 -3.54
CA TYR A 143 2.99 -5.40 -4.97
C TYR A 143 4.22 -6.11 -5.56
N MET A 144 5.38 -6.01 -4.91
CA MET A 144 6.59 -6.73 -5.34
C MET A 144 6.40 -8.25 -5.27
N VAL A 145 5.81 -8.77 -4.19
CA VAL A 145 5.49 -10.20 -4.05
C VAL A 145 4.62 -10.67 -5.22
N ALA A 146 3.53 -9.96 -5.52
CA ALA A 146 2.63 -10.31 -6.61
C ALA A 146 3.32 -10.28 -7.98
N LYS A 147 4.10 -9.23 -8.25
CA LYS A 147 4.79 -9.04 -9.53
C LYS A 147 5.87 -10.11 -9.76
N GLU A 148 6.76 -10.31 -8.80
CA GLU A 148 7.90 -11.23 -8.96
C GLU A 148 7.49 -12.71 -8.90
N ASN A 149 6.34 -13.04 -8.30
CA ASN A 149 5.76 -14.39 -8.37
C ASN A 149 4.90 -14.61 -9.63
N GLY A 150 4.88 -13.66 -10.58
CA GLY A 150 4.20 -13.83 -11.86
C GLY A 150 2.67 -13.84 -11.74
N SER A 151 2.10 -13.07 -10.81
CA SER A 151 0.65 -12.90 -10.68
C SER A 151 0.00 -12.51 -12.01
N THR A 152 -1.16 -13.10 -12.29
CA THR A 152 -1.98 -12.83 -13.47
C THR A 152 -3.10 -11.83 -13.19
N LEU A 153 -3.08 -11.14 -12.05
CA LEU A 153 -4.03 -10.07 -11.76
C LEU A 153 -3.93 -8.97 -12.84
N PRO A 154 -5.06 -8.36 -13.22
CA PRO A 154 -5.03 -7.22 -14.13
C PRO A 154 -4.27 -6.04 -13.50
N SER A 155 -3.89 -5.07 -14.33
CA SER A 155 -3.20 -3.85 -13.87
C SER A 155 -3.95 -3.14 -12.74
N ALA A 156 -5.29 -3.16 -12.78
CA ALA A 156 -6.14 -2.58 -11.75
C ALA A 156 -5.95 -3.25 -10.39
N GLY A 157 -5.87 -4.58 -10.32
CA GLY A 157 -5.65 -5.30 -9.07
C GLY A 157 -4.27 -5.03 -8.47
N LEU A 158 -3.22 -5.00 -9.31
CA LEU A 158 -1.87 -4.63 -8.87
C LEU A 158 -1.78 -3.16 -8.44
N PHE A 159 -2.54 -2.26 -9.08
CA PHE A 159 -2.63 -0.86 -8.72
C PHE A 159 -3.32 -0.67 -7.37
N ILE A 160 -4.42 -1.39 -7.11
CA ILE A 160 -5.07 -1.43 -5.80
C ILE A 160 -4.08 -1.86 -4.73
N ILE A 161 -3.44 -3.03 -4.89
CA ILE A 161 -2.49 -3.56 -3.90
C ILE A 161 -1.41 -2.53 -3.55
N ARG A 162 -0.92 -1.78 -4.55
CA ARG A 162 0.20 -0.86 -4.37
C ARG A 162 -0.17 0.49 -3.76
N TYR A 163 -1.44 0.91 -3.83
CA TYR A 163 -1.83 2.28 -3.51
C TYR A 163 -3.13 2.38 -2.70
N HIS A 164 -3.64 1.27 -2.15
CA HIS A 164 -4.86 1.28 -1.33
C HIS A 164 -4.66 1.97 0.02
N SER A 165 -3.43 2.10 0.49
CA SER A 165 -3.09 2.92 1.66
C SER A 165 -2.78 4.37 1.29
N PHE A 166 -2.82 4.78 0.02
CA PHE A 166 -2.45 6.13 -0.40
C PHE A 166 -3.63 7.13 -0.26
N TYR A 167 -4.16 7.25 0.96
CA TYR A 167 -5.34 8.07 1.28
C TYR A 167 -5.26 9.53 0.82
N PRO A 168 -4.11 10.24 0.95
CA PRO A 168 -3.95 11.57 0.38
C PRO A 168 -4.35 11.65 -1.10
N LEU A 169 -4.04 10.61 -1.89
CA LEU A 169 -4.43 10.56 -3.30
C LEU A 169 -5.91 10.21 -3.46
N HIS A 170 -6.35 9.03 -3.03
CA HIS A 170 -7.67 8.52 -3.38
C HIS A 170 -8.81 9.01 -2.47
N THR A 171 -8.51 9.77 -1.42
CA THR A 171 -9.50 10.43 -0.55
C THR A 171 -9.42 11.95 -0.63
N ALA A 172 -8.23 12.55 -0.51
CA ALA A 172 -8.09 14.00 -0.53
C ALA A 172 -7.90 14.60 -1.94
N GLY A 173 -7.52 13.79 -2.93
CA GLY A 173 -7.29 14.25 -4.30
C GLY A 173 -5.93 14.92 -4.50
N GLU A 174 -4.98 14.69 -3.57
CA GLU A 174 -3.64 15.28 -3.61
C GLU A 174 -2.64 14.42 -4.37
N TYR A 175 -1.46 14.98 -4.67
CA TYR A 175 -0.40 14.34 -5.46
C TYR A 175 -0.77 13.95 -6.90
N VAL A 176 -1.93 14.37 -7.42
CA VAL A 176 -2.38 14.12 -8.80
C VAL A 176 -1.41 14.64 -9.87
N HIS A 177 -0.58 15.62 -9.54
CA HIS A 177 0.48 16.13 -10.43
C HIS A 177 1.58 15.11 -10.72
N LEU A 178 1.70 14.03 -9.93
CA LEU A 178 2.65 12.95 -10.18
C LEU A 178 2.08 11.84 -11.07
N MET A 179 0.75 11.78 -11.24
CA MET A 179 0.07 10.72 -11.98
C MET A 179 0.24 10.84 -13.50
N ASN A 180 0.43 9.71 -14.17
CA ASN A 180 0.29 9.60 -15.61
C ASN A 180 -1.14 9.15 -16.00
N ASP A 181 -1.42 8.98 -17.29
CA ASP A 181 -2.75 8.61 -17.76
C ASP A 181 -3.18 7.20 -17.33
N ALA A 182 -2.24 6.25 -17.26
CA ALA A 182 -2.54 4.90 -16.77
C ALA A 182 -2.90 4.90 -15.27
N ASP A 183 -2.28 5.75 -14.47
CA ASP A 183 -2.64 5.90 -13.06
C ASP A 183 -4.06 6.47 -12.92
N LYS A 184 -4.42 7.46 -13.75
CA LYS A 184 -5.77 8.07 -13.75
C LYS A 184 -6.85 7.05 -14.13
N GLU A 185 -6.56 6.17 -15.09
CA GLU A 185 -7.46 5.09 -15.49
C GLU A 185 -7.68 4.06 -14.37
N ASN A 186 -6.64 3.77 -13.58
CA ASN A 186 -6.73 2.80 -12.49
C ASN A 186 -7.26 3.41 -11.18
N LEU A 187 -7.18 4.72 -10.99
CA LEU A 187 -7.68 5.41 -9.79
C LEU A 187 -9.18 5.15 -9.53
N LYS A 188 -9.99 4.98 -10.59
CA LYS A 188 -11.40 4.59 -10.44
C LYS A 188 -11.58 3.28 -9.67
N TRP A 189 -10.65 2.33 -9.79
CA TRP A 189 -10.69 1.05 -9.11
C TRP A 189 -10.30 1.17 -7.64
N LEU A 190 -9.42 2.10 -7.28
CA LEU A 190 -9.17 2.43 -5.87
C LEU A 190 -10.42 3.01 -5.20
N HIS A 191 -11.16 3.89 -5.88
CA HIS A 191 -12.40 4.43 -5.34
C HIS A 191 -13.51 3.39 -5.18
N ILE A 192 -13.50 2.32 -5.99
CA ILE A 192 -14.39 1.16 -5.84
C ILE A 192 -13.95 0.27 -4.67
N PHE A 193 -12.64 0.14 -4.46
CA PHE A 193 -12.07 -0.77 -3.48
C PHE A 193 -12.15 -0.27 -2.03
N LYS A 194 -12.03 1.06 -1.84
CA LYS A 194 -12.02 1.72 -0.52
C LYS A 194 -13.27 1.43 0.30
#